data_AF-A0A150SYJ3-F1
#
_entry.id   AF-A0A150SYJ3-F1
#
_cell.length_a   1.000
_cell.length_b   1.000
_cell.length_c   1.000
_cell.angle_alpha   90.00
_cell.angle_beta   90.00
_cell.angle_gamma   90.00
#
_symmetry.space_group_name_H-M   'P 1'
#
loop_
_entity.id
_entity.type
_entity.pdbx_description
1 polymer ?
#
loop_
_entity_poly.entity_id
_entity_poly.type
_entity_poly.pdbx_seq_one_letter_code
_entity_poly.pdbx_strand_id
1 'polypeptide(L)'
;MCNTAATIFVIILSSWAIGCGTTTNVAEDGGTPCSASSCQDEAPPESVCREHVAADILDDGCGVFVAGIAAGGDDANPGTKAKPVFSVQYAIDLARRGRGRVFLCSDGFLGNVRLPSGVDLLGGFNCWRWGRADADPLSTLQEIRGSDPIVTVEPASASDTGAADGVSTIANILARSEGSISVLVQSNTVVEILRSEIRTSYGWGGRGGEKWPWPNQAADGPDGQYGGHACSAATVPGGAAAENRCEGGMPSFGGKGGDGMPDGAEDGGTGSPAASNPTSTGRGGRAERENFGCEQGDHGSDGNPGAVGAIGEGIGRITERGWEGGKAGDGERGTPGQGGGGGGGQRGGFALCGVATKGGAGGGSGGAGGCGGRGGRGGGNGHPTIGIVALHAKVTVRDTHIITL
;
A
#
# COMPACT_ATOMS: atom_id res chain seq x y z
N MET A 1 54.41 1.12 -47.38
CA MET A 1 54.19 1.90 -48.62
C MET A 1 53.56 3.22 -48.20
N CYS A 2 54.16 4.37 -48.55
CA CYS A 2 53.76 5.77 -48.26
C CYS A 2 53.48 6.13 -46.77
N ASN A 3 54.12 7.13 -46.13
CA ASN A 3 54.18 8.58 -46.40
C ASN A 3 52.77 9.20 -46.58
N THR A 4 52.37 10.38 -46.06
CA THR A 4 52.98 11.48 -45.26
C THR A 4 51.80 12.33 -44.72
N ALA A 5 51.89 13.26 -43.77
CA ALA A 5 52.99 13.88 -43.01
C ALA A 5 52.44 14.44 -41.66
N ALA A 6 53.25 15.17 -40.89
CA ALA A 6 52.81 15.98 -39.75
C ALA A 6 52.68 17.48 -40.12
N THR A 7 51.83 18.22 -39.40
CA THR A 7 51.86 19.70 -39.40
C THR A 7 51.78 20.22 -37.97
N ILE A 8 52.83 20.92 -37.55
CA ILE A 8 52.93 21.66 -36.29
C ILE A 8 52.31 23.05 -36.50
N PHE A 9 51.65 23.61 -35.47
CA PHE A 9 51.49 25.06 -35.39
C PHE A 9 51.79 25.62 -34.00
N VAL A 10 52.29 26.86 -33.97
CA VAL A 10 53.17 27.39 -32.93
C VAL A 10 52.47 28.44 -32.07
N ILE A 11 52.82 28.47 -30.78
CA ILE A 11 52.43 29.51 -29.81
C ILE A 11 53.14 30.83 -30.13
N ILE A 12 52.41 31.94 -30.15
CA ILE A 12 53.00 33.29 -30.06
C ILE A 12 52.32 34.06 -28.94
N LEU A 13 53.09 34.44 -27.91
CA LEU A 13 52.73 35.51 -26.98
C LEU A 13 52.91 36.87 -27.69
N SER A 14 52.04 37.82 -27.40
CA SER A 14 52.40 39.24 -27.43
C SER A 14 51.56 40.05 -26.44
N SER A 15 51.92 41.31 -26.27
CA SER A 15 51.92 41.95 -24.95
C SER A 15 51.33 43.36 -25.00
N TRP A 16 50.57 43.69 -23.96
CA TRP A 16 50.34 45.04 -23.42
C TRP A 16 49.54 46.04 -24.30
N ALA A 17 48.42 46.51 -23.74
CA ALA A 17 47.96 47.88 -23.93
C ALA A 17 47.47 48.41 -22.58
N ILE A 18 48.19 49.39 -22.03
CA ILE A 18 47.74 50.17 -20.86
C ILE A 18 46.72 51.18 -21.37
N GLY A 19 45.49 51.12 -20.87
CA GLY A 19 44.41 52.06 -21.20
C GLY A 19 43.81 52.64 -19.93
N CYS A 20 44.38 53.76 -19.43
CA CYS A 20 43.77 54.52 -18.35
C CYS A 20 42.60 55.32 -18.93
N GLY A 21 41.37 55.00 -18.54
CA GLY A 21 40.14 55.61 -19.04
C GLY A 21 39.16 55.88 -17.92
N THR A 22 39.36 56.97 -17.18
CA THR A 22 38.38 57.46 -16.19
C THR A 22 37.24 58.17 -16.91
N THR A 23 36.11 57.48 -17.11
CA THR A 23 34.81 58.14 -17.32
C THR A 23 33.79 57.60 -16.32
N THR A 24 33.27 58.52 -15.52
CA THR A 24 32.25 58.28 -14.50
C THR A 24 30.93 57.86 -15.14
N ASN A 25 30.41 56.70 -14.76
CA ASN A 25 28.98 56.38 -14.87
C ASN A 25 28.53 55.75 -13.55
N VAL A 26 28.49 56.59 -12.51
CA VAL A 26 27.65 56.32 -11.34
C VAL A 26 26.22 56.52 -11.80
N ALA A 27 25.57 55.44 -12.22
CA ALA A 27 24.12 55.38 -12.30
C ALA A 27 23.56 55.15 -10.89
N GLU A 28 23.76 56.16 -10.03
CA GLU A 28 22.84 56.37 -8.92
C GLU A 28 21.53 56.83 -9.56
N ASP A 29 20.66 55.86 -9.86
CA ASP A 29 19.23 56.15 -9.94
C ASP A 29 18.78 56.51 -8.52
N GLY A 30 19.03 57.77 -8.17
CA GLY A 30 18.46 58.46 -7.02
C GLY A 30 16.97 58.62 -7.26
N GLY A 31 16.24 57.51 -7.24
CA GLY A 31 14.79 57.48 -7.24
C GLY A 31 14.31 58.39 -6.12
N THR A 32 13.50 59.39 -6.49
CA THR A 32 12.93 60.38 -5.58
C THR A 32 12.46 59.70 -4.29
N PRO A 33 12.88 60.13 -3.09
CA PRO A 33 12.44 59.50 -1.86
C PRO A 33 10.92 59.65 -1.77
N CYS A 34 10.20 58.53 -1.90
CA CYS A 34 8.76 58.53 -2.02
C CYS A 34 8.11 59.18 -0.80
N SER A 35 7.23 60.15 -1.04
CA SER A 35 6.37 60.71 0.01
C SER A 35 5.48 59.60 0.56
N ALA A 36 5.32 59.56 1.89
CA ALA A 36 4.92 58.39 2.68
C ALA A 36 3.46 57.90 2.50
N SER A 37 2.80 58.16 1.37
CA SER A 37 1.41 57.77 1.10
C SER A 37 1.18 56.99 -0.20
N SER A 38 2.19 56.84 -1.08
CA SER A 38 2.00 56.18 -2.40
C SER A 38 2.55 54.75 -2.52
N CYS A 39 3.23 54.24 -1.50
CA CYS A 39 3.92 52.93 -1.52
C CYS A 39 3.35 51.92 -0.52
N GLN A 40 2.10 52.09 -0.07
CA GLN A 40 1.48 51.22 0.96
C GLN A 40 1.23 49.78 0.47
N ASP A 41 1.22 49.53 -0.84
CA ASP A 41 0.86 48.24 -1.45
C ASP A 41 2.03 47.55 -2.21
N GLU A 42 3.24 48.12 -2.20
CA GLU A 42 4.40 47.52 -2.91
C GLU A 42 5.25 46.65 -1.96
N ALA A 43 5.52 45.41 -2.36
CA ALA A 43 6.21 44.43 -1.52
C ALA A 43 7.69 44.83 -1.26
N PRO A 44 8.19 44.76 -0.01
CA PRO A 44 9.54 45.26 0.32
C PRO A 44 10.67 44.58 -0.49
N PRO A 45 11.81 45.25 -0.76
CA PRO A 45 12.94 44.64 -1.45
C PRO A 45 13.41 43.34 -0.79
N GLU A 46 13.90 42.38 -1.57
CA GLU A 46 14.23 41.05 -1.05
C GLU A 46 15.34 41.06 0.01
N SER A 47 16.29 41.99 -0.07
CA SER A 47 17.30 42.23 0.96
C SER A 47 16.67 42.62 2.30
N VAL A 48 15.74 43.59 2.29
CA VAL A 48 14.98 44.03 3.47
C VAL A 48 14.18 42.87 4.05
N CYS A 49 13.47 42.13 3.19
CA CYS A 49 12.71 40.96 3.63
C CYS A 49 13.59 39.85 4.24
N ARG A 50 14.87 39.70 3.85
CA ARG A 50 15.79 38.72 4.45
C ARG A 50 16.37 39.21 5.77
N GLU A 51 16.72 40.49 5.87
CA GLU A 51 17.17 41.12 7.12
C GLU A 51 16.06 41.10 8.19
N HIS A 52 14.85 41.51 7.83
CA HIS A 52 13.70 41.54 8.73
C HIS A 52 13.33 40.13 9.23
N VAL A 53 13.27 39.11 8.35
CA VAL A 53 12.98 37.73 8.78
C VAL A 53 14.09 37.16 9.67
N ALA A 54 15.35 37.52 9.46
CA ALA A 54 16.44 37.14 10.37
C ALA A 54 16.31 37.81 11.76
N ALA A 55 15.61 38.94 11.86
CA ALA A 55 15.25 39.63 13.10
C ALA A 55 13.85 39.26 13.64
N ASP A 56 13.21 38.21 13.11
CA ASP A 56 11.81 37.82 13.40
C ASP A 56 10.76 38.91 13.15
N ILE A 57 11.08 39.90 12.31
CA ILE A 57 10.15 40.88 11.77
C ILE A 57 9.59 40.31 10.46
N LEU A 58 8.30 40.02 10.45
CA LEU A 58 7.61 39.60 9.24
C LEU A 58 6.95 40.80 8.59
N ASP A 59 7.01 40.92 7.27
CA ASP A 59 6.31 41.95 6.49
C ASP A 59 5.44 41.36 5.38
N ASP A 60 4.35 42.04 5.06
CA ASP A 60 3.49 41.65 3.94
C ASP A 60 4.27 41.71 2.63
N GLY A 61 4.05 40.71 1.77
CA GLY A 61 4.82 40.54 0.53
C GLY A 61 6.19 39.89 0.68
N CYS A 62 6.72 39.68 1.90
CA CYS A 62 7.96 38.92 2.13
C CYS A 62 7.76 37.39 2.15
N GLY A 63 6.52 36.91 2.21
CA GLY A 63 6.17 35.48 2.24
C GLY A 63 4.66 35.30 2.39
N VAL A 64 4.23 34.05 2.56
CA VAL A 64 2.82 33.65 2.68
C VAL A 64 2.49 33.35 4.13
N PHE A 65 1.45 34.00 4.66
CA PHE A 65 1.03 33.91 6.05
C PHE A 65 -0.07 32.86 6.24
N VAL A 66 0.11 31.94 7.19
CA VAL A 66 -0.78 30.79 7.45
C VAL A 66 -1.31 30.83 8.87
N ALA A 67 -2.63 30.69 9.02
CA ALA A 67 -3.28 30.73 10.31
C ALA A 67 -4.42 29.74 10.50
N GLY A 68 -4.70 29.37 11.74
CA GLY A 68 -5.91 28.64 12.09
C GLY A 68 -7.16 29.50 11.93
N ILE A 69 -8.33 28.84 11.91
CA ILE A 69 -9.65 29.46 11.72
C ILE A 69 -9.89 30.60 12.73
N ALA A 70 -9.44 30.42 13.98
CA ALA A 70 -9.61 31.41 15.05
C ALA A 70 -8.90 32.74 14.78
N ALA A 71 -7.83 32.74 13.96
CA ALA A 71 -7.08 33.92 13.55
C ALA A 71 -7.37 34.34 12.10
N GLY A 72 -8.49 33.89 11.52
CA GLY A 72 -8.97 34.32 10.20
C GLY A 72 -8.34 33.59 9.00
N GLY A 73 -7.72 32.42 9.21
CA GLY A 73 -7.21 31.59 8.13
C GLY A 73 -8.32 31.05 7.22
N ASP A 74 -8.20 31.30 5.91
CA ASP A 74 -9.09 30.79 4.86
C ASP A 74 -8.29 30.69 3.55
N ASP A 75 -8.34 29.56 2.82
CA ASP A 75 -7.62 29.41 1.55
C ASP A 75 -8.19 30.26 0.40
N ALA A 76 -9.32 30.92 0.59
CA ALA A 76 -9.80 31.99 -0.29
C ALA A 76 -9.04 33.32 -0.12
N ASN A 77 -8.22 33.45 0.93
CA ASN A 77 -7.43 34.65 1.20
C ASN A 77 -6.12 34.72 0.38
N PRO A 78 -5.55 35.93 0.16
CA PRO A 78 -4.28 36.10 -0.55
C PRO A 78 -3.04 35.64 0.24
N GLY A 79 -3.16 35.29 1.53
CA GLY A 79 -2.04 34.86 2.37
C GLY A 79 -1.18 36.02 2.90
N THR A 80 -1.81 37.14 3.24
CA THR A 80 -1.19 38.30 3.93
C THR A 80 -1.44 38.24 5.44
N LYS A 81 -0.74 39.05 6.24
CA LYS A 81 -0.97 39.15 7.71
C LYS A 81 -2.43 39.40 8.07
N ALA A 82 -3.09 40.26 7.29
CA ALA A 82 -4.48 40.67 7.51
C ALA A 82 -5.51 39.67 6.96
N LYS A 83 -5.08 38.81 6.02
CA LYS A 83 -5.88 37.76 5.40
C LYS A 83 -4.98 36.53 5.15
N PRO A 84 -4.68 35.74 6.18
CA PRO A 84 -3.83 34.55 6.07
C PRO A 84 -4.58 33.39 5.41
N VAL A 85 -3.85 32.46 4.79
CA VAL A 85 -4.42 31.20 4.30
C VAL A 85 -4.56 30.19 5.45
N PHE A 86 -5.31 29.10 5.25
CA PHE A 86 -5.52 28.07 6.28
C PHE A 86 -4.59 26.87 6.11
N SER A 87 -4.49 26.35 4.89
CA SER A 87 -3.77 25.12 4.58
C SER A 87 -2.29 25.37 4.31
N VAL A 88 -1.42 24.67 5.04
CA VAL A 88 0.05 24.82 4.89
C VAL A 88 0.52 24.40 3.49
N GLN A 89 -0.06 23.34 2.91
CA GLN A 89 0.27 22.94 1.53
C GLN A 89 -0.13 24.03 0.52
N TYR A 90 -1.30 24.66 0.67
CA TYR A 90 -1.73 25.75 -0.19
C TYR A 90 -0.79 26.96 -0.08
N ALA A 91 -0.33 27.26 1.15
CA ALA A 91 0.67 28.30 1.38
C ALA A 91 2.01 28.00 0.70
N ILE A 92 2.49 26.75 0.75
CA ILE A 92 3.67 26.30 0.00
C ILE A 92 3.43 26.46 -1.51
N ASP A 93 2.23 26.13 -2.00
CA ASP A 93 1.89 26.26 -3.42
C ASP A 93 1.80 27.71 -3.93
N LEU A 94 1.56 28.68 -3.04
CA LEU A 94 1.75 30.10 -3.32
C LEU A 94 3.24 30.49 -3.21
N ALA A 95 3.91 30.12 -2.11
CA ALA A 95 5.28 30.53 -1.80
C ALA A 95 6.30 30.04 -2.85
N ARG A 96 6.17 28.81 -3.36
CA ARG A 96 7.04 28.22 -4.40
C ARG A 96 7.03 29.00 -5.72
N ARG A 97 5.99 29.81 -5.99
CA ARG A 97 5.91 30.72 -7.14
C ARG A 97 6.18 32.19 -6.79
N GLY A 98 6.16 32.51 -5.50
CA GLY A 98 6.48 33.82 -4.94
C GLY A 98 7.92 33.93 -4.45
N ARG A 99 8.10 34.22 -3.15
CA ARG A 99 9.41 34.45 -2.51
C ARG A 99 9.95 33.27 -1.69
N GLY A 100 9.40 32.08 -1.89
CA GLY A 100 9.88 30.86 -1.23
C GLY A 100 9.74 30.82 0.28
N ARG A 101 8.86 31.62 0.91
CA ARG A 101 8.73 31.68 2.37
C ARG A 101 7.30 31.52 2.85
N VAL A 102 7.10 30.63 3.82
CA VAL A 102 5.82 30.38 4.52
C VAL A 102 5.99 30.68 6.00
N PHE A 103 5.13 31.53 6.56
CA PHE A 103 5.10 31.87 7.99
C PHE A 103 3.85 31.29 8.66
N LEU A 104 4.03 30.44 9.68
CA LEU A 104 2.93 29.73 10.32
C LEU A 104 2.68 30.22 11.76
N CYS A 105 1.41 30.28 12.15
CA CYS A 105 1.06 30.40 13.56
C CYS A 105 1.64 29.28 14.39
N SER A 106 1.97 29.57 15.65
CA SER A 106 1.94 28.58 16.72
C SER A 106 0.49 28.10 16.90
N ASP A 107 0.10 27.10 16.11
CA ASP A 107 -1.21 26.45 16.08
C ASP A 107 -1.04 25.01 15.56
N GLY A 108 -2.11 24.21 15.57
CA GLY A 108 -2.15 22.85 15.06
C GLY A 108 -2.74 22.75 13.65
N PHE A 109 -1.90 22.41 12.67
CA PHE A 109 -2.30 22.17 11.29
C PHE A 109 -2.37 20.67 10.99
N LEU A 110 -3.40 20.27 10.24
CA LEU A 110 -3.64 18.89 9.86
C LEU A 110 -3.19 18.61 8.43
N GLY A 111 -2.47 17.51 8.23
CA GLY A 111 -2.03 17.02 6.93
C GLY A 111 -0.51 16.92 6.80
N ASN A 112 -0.09 16.16 5.80
CA ASN A 112 1.30 16.12 5.32
C ASN A 112 1.55 17.23 4.30
N VAL A 113 2.81 17.66 4.19
CA VAL A 113 3.24 18.71 3.26
C VAL A 113 4.40 18.26 2.38
N ARG A 114 4.39 18.71 1.14
CA ARG A 114 5.47 18.55 0.16
C ARG A 114 6.12 19.92 -0.05
N LEU A 115 7.39 20.02 0.32
CA LEU A 115 8.17 21.26 0.36
C LEU A 115 9.26 21.20 -0.71
N PRO A 116 9.17 21.98 -1.80
CA PRO A 116 10.24 22.09 -2.77
C PRO A 116 11.51 22.68 -2.13
N SER A 117 12.66 22.06 -2.37
CA SER A 117 13.97 22.48 -1.85
C SER A 117 14.30 23.92 -2.27
N GLY A 118 14.44 24.83 -1.30
CA GLY A 118 14.51 26.29 -1.53
C GLY A 118 13.25 27.05 -1.09
N VAL A 119 12.19 26.36 -0.66
CA VAL A 119 11.07 26.97 0.06
C VAL A 119 11.27 26.77 1.56
N ASP A 120 11.23 27.86 2.32
CA ASP A 120 11.29 27.89 3.78
C ASP A 120 9.91 27.68 4.43
N LEU A 121 9.91 26.95 5.54
CA LEU A 121 8.77 26.67 6.40
C LEU A 121 9.08 27.15 7.82
N LEU A 122 8.59 28.34 8.16
CA LEU A 122 8.96 29.07 9.37
C LEU A 122 7.75 29.17 10.31
N GLY A 123 7.74 28.34 11.34
CA GLY A 123 6.69 28.32 12.37
C GLY A 123 7.00 29.16 13.59
N GLY A 124 6.10 29.12 14.57
CA GLY A 124 6.27 29.69 15.91
C GLY A 124 5.84 31.14 16.09
N PHE A 125 4.94 31.65 15.25
CA PHE A 125 4.47 33.04 15.31
C PHE A 125 3.10 33.18 16.00
N ASN A 126 2.86 34.28 16.71
CA ASN A 126 1.54 34.63 17.23
C ASN A 126 0.81 35.48 16.18
N CYS A 127 -0.25 34.95 15.59
CA CYS A 127 -0.90 35.57 14.41
C CYS A 127 -1.84 36.74 14.69
N TRP A 128 -1.98 37.14 15.96
CA TRP A 128 -2.61 38.42 16.31
C TRP A 128 -1.62 39.59 16.22
N ARG A 129 -0.31 39.31 16.32
CA ARG A 129 0.77 40.32 16.32
C ARG A 129 1.88 40.09 15.29
N TRP A 130 1.91 38.92 14.65
CA TRP A 130 2.91 38.45 13.69
C TRP A 130 4.38 38.57 14.13
N GLY A 131 4.61 38.38 15.43
CA GLY A 131 5.95 38.14 16.02
C GLY A 131 5.98 36.78 16.75
N ARG A 132 7.14 36.35 17.24
CA ARG A 132 7.33 35.09 18.01
C ARG A 132 6.27 34.90 19.09
N ALA A 133 5.79 33.66 19.29
CA ALA A 133 4.88 33.35 20.40
C ALA A 133 5.60 33.29 21.75
N ASP A 134 4.97 33.80 22.82
CA ASP A 134 5.56 33.83 24.19
C ASP A 134 5.51 32.46 24.89
N ALA A 135 4.55 31.62 24.50
CA ALA A 135 4.37 30.26 24.97
C ALA A 135 4.27 29.34 23.74
N ASP A 136 4.78 28.12 23.89
CA ASP A 136 4.81 27.06 22.86
C ASP A 136 5.25 27.57 21.46
N PRO A 137 6.52 27.97 21.27
CA PRO A 137 6.98 28.64 20.04
C PRO A 137 7.10 27.72 18.81
N LEU A 138 6.33 26.62 18.73
CA LEU A 138 6.34 25.65 17.64
C LEU A 138 5.00 25.62 16.91
N SER A 139 5.02 25.69 15.58
CA SER A 139 3.85 25.32 14.76
C SER A 139 3.76 23.82 14.63
N THR A 140 2.60 23.22 14.94
CA THR A 140 2.43 21.76 14.88
C THR A 140 1.90 21.34 13.51
N LEU A 141 2.64 20.49 12.81
CA LEU A 141 2.17 19.70 11.67
C LEU A 141 1.91 18.27 12.13
N GLN A 142 0.71 17.75 11.91
CA GLN A 142 0.34 16.39 12.32
C GLN A 142 -0.70 15.75 11.39
N GLU A 143 -0.74 14.42 11.36
CA GLU A 143 -1.84 13.66 10.74
C GLU A 143 -2.67 12.93 11.81
N ILE A 144 -3.97 12.74 11.56
CA ILE A 144 -4.84 11.95 12.46
C ILE A 144 -4.81 10.46 12.05
N ARG A 145 -4.65 10.18 10.76
CA ARG A 145 -4.56 8.83 10.18
C ARG A 145 -3.77 8.90 8.88
N GLY A 146 -2.66 8.18 8.81
CA GLY A 146 -1.88 7.99 7.61
C GLY A 146 -0.66 7.12 7.89
N SER A 147 0.27 7.08 6.95
CA SER A 147 1.60 6.51 7.15
C SER A 147 2.66 7.25 6.34
N ASP A 148 2.29 8.41 5.81
CA ASP A 148 3.10 9.21 4.92
C ASP A 148 3.95 10.19 5.76
N PRO A 149 5.14 10.59 5.29
CA PRO A 149 5.95 11.57 6.02
C PRO A 149 5.20 12.90 6.16
N ILE A 150 5.16 13.45 7.38
CA ILE A 150 4.54 14.74 7.69
C ILE A 150 5.15 15.87 6.86
N VAL A 151 6.48 15.85 6.68
CA VAL A 151 7.19 16.74 5.76
C VAL A 151 7.96 15.89 4.76
N THR A 152 7.66 16.06 3.48
CA THR A 152 8.48 15.54 2.38
C THR A 152 9.18 16.71 1.70
N VAL A 153 10.51 16.80 1.81
CA VAL A 153 11.33 17.76 1.07
C VAL A 153 11.68 17.15 -0.28
N GLU A 154 11.25 17.80 -1.36
CA GLU A 154 11.36 17.30 -2.74
C GLU A 154 12.22 18.22 -3.63
N PRO A 155 12.78 17.72 -4.74
CA PRO A 155 13.53 18.55 -5.68
C PRO A 155 12.65 19.66 -6.27
N ALA A 156 13.14 20.90 -6.25
CA ALA A 156 12.47 22.00 -6.92
C ALA A 156 12.42 21.78 -8.44
N SER A 157 11.28 22.09 -9.03
CA SER A 157 11.07 22.11 -10.48
C SER A 157 11.46 23.46 -11.07
N ALA A 158 11.64 23.52 -12.40
CA ALA A 158 11.86 24.78 -13.12
C ALA A 158 10.68 25.78 -13.03
N SER A 159 9.52 25.37 -12.49
CA SER A 159 8.38 26.27 -12.22
C SER A 159 8.36 26.87 -10.82
N ASP A 160 9.27 26.44 -9.94
CA ASP A 160 9.31 26.87 -8.54
C ASP A 160 10.22 28.08 -8.38
N THR A 161 9.82 29.20 -8.99
CA THR A 161 10.58 30.47 -9.05
C THR A 161 10.93 31.06 -7.69
N GLY A 162 10.19 30.71 -6.63
CA GLY A 162 10.50 31.09 -5.26
C GLY A 162 11.61 30.29 -4.59
N ALA A 163 11.95 29.11 -5.13
CA ALA A 163 12.94 28.19 -4.57
C ALA A 163 14.39 28.46 -5.05
N ALA A 164 14.72 29.73 -5.28
CA ALA A 164 15.83 30.14 -6.15
C ALA A 164 17.25 29.84 -5.61
N ASP A 165 17.43 29.70 -4.30
CA ASP A 165 18.72 29.30 -3.69
C ASP A 165 18.83 27.77 -3.45
N GLY A 166 17.75 27.02 -3.65
CA GLY A 166 17.69 25.56 -3.54
C GLY A 166 17.84 25.00 -2.12
N VAL A 167 17.90 25.86 -1.09
CA VAL A 167 18.10 25.46 0.32
C VAL A 167 16.85 25.80 1.14
N SER A 168 16.13 24.78 1.61
CA SER A 168 14.97 24.99 2.49
C SER A 168 15.38 25.15 3.96
N THR A 169 14.77 26.10 4.67
CA THR A 169 14.83 26.20 6.13
C THR A 169 13.52 25.73 6.75
N ILE A 170 13.57 24.73 7.62
CA ILE A 170 12.43 24.31 8.45
C ILE A 170 12.73 24.75 9.89
N ALA A 171 12.01 25.77 10.39
CA ALA A 171 12.32 26.38 11.68
C ALA A 171 11.13 26.49 12.62
N ASN A 172 11.33 26.10 13.88
CA ASN A 172 10.32 26.10 14.95
C ASN A 172 9.01 25.38 14.53
N ILE A 173 9.17 24.16 14.01
CA ILE A 173 8.08 23.25 13.65
C ILE A 173 8.09 22.05 14.61
N LEU A 174 6.91 21.65 15.11
CA LEU A 174 6.68 20.31 15.64
C LEU A 174 6.11 19.46 14.49
N ALA A 175 6.93 18.60 13.88
CA ALA A 175 6.45 17.59 12.94
C ALA A 175 6.12 16.32 13.75
N ARG A 176 4.83 16.01 13.88
CA ARG A 176 4.32 14.85 14.64
C ARG A 176 3.69 13.83 13.71
N SER A 177 4.41 12.75 13.46
CA SER A 177 3.94 11.61 12.67
C SER A 177 3.39 10.51 13.57
N GLU A 178 2.21 10.02 13.24
CA GLU A 178 1.72 8.74 13.76
C GLU A 178 2.30 7.56 12.98
N GLY A 179 2.77 7.80 11.75
CA GLY A 179 3.40 6.80 10.88
C GLY A 179 4.90 6.59 11.11
N SER A 180 5.51 5.80 10.22
CA SER A 180 6.90 5.34 10.33
C SER A 180 7.97 6.42 10.22
N ILE A 181 7.68 7.50 9.50
CA ILE A 181 8.64 8.54 9.15
C ILE A 181 7.98 9.89 9.44
N SER A 182 8.71 10.83 10.06
CA SER A 182 8.20 12.21 10.22
C SER A 182 8.71 13.15 9.15
N VAL A 183 10.00 13.09 8.80
CA VAL A 183 10.59 13.89 7.72
C VAL A 183 11.26 12.98 6.71
N LEU A 184 10.89 13.13 5.44
CA LEU A 184 11.55 12.49 4.31
C LEU A 184 12.22 13.57 3.46
N VAL A 185 13.53 13.44 3.25
CA VAL A 185 14.33 14.35 2.43
C VAL A 185 14.82 13.57 1.21
N GLN A 186 14.29 13.91 0.04
CA GLN A 186 14.51 13.21 -1.23
C GLN A 186 15.85 13.56 -1.89
N SER A 187 16.31 12.71 -2.82
CA SER A 187 17.57 12.88 -3.55
C SER A 187 17.73 14.26 -4.21
N ASN A 188 18.93 14.83 -4.14
CA ASN A 188 19.30 16.13 -4.73
C ASN A 188 18.62 17.36 -4.07
N THR A 189 18.27 17.27 -2.78
CA THR A 189 17.75 18.41 -1.99
C THR A 189 18.72 18.86 -0.90
N VAL A 190 18.52 20.08 -0.40
CA VAL A 190 19.27 20.66 0.72
C VAL A 190 18.29 21.29 1.70
N VAL A 191 18.37 20.90 2.97
CA VAL A 191 17.49 21.42 4.03
C VAL A 191 18.24 21.65 5.34
N GLU A 192 17.93 22.76 6.01
CA GLU A 192 18.35 23.05 7.38
C GLU A 192 17.13 23.00 8.32
N ILE A 193 17.19 22.13 9.33
CA ILE A 193 16.14 21.97 10.35
C ILE A 193 16.63 22.61 11.65
N LEU A 194 15.94 23.64 12.12
CA LEU A 194 16.35 24.53 13.20
C LEU A 194 15.29 24.61 14.30
N ARG A 195 15.69 24.54 15.57
CA ARG A 195 14.81 24.79 16.74
C ARG A 195 13.46 24.05 16.71
N SER A 196 13.44 22.84 16.16
CA SER A 196 12.22 22.09 15.85
C SER A 196 12.07 20.85 16.74
N GLU A 197 10.89 20.25 16.78
CA GLU A 197 10.68 18.90 17.34
C GLU A 197 10.23 17.97 16.20
N ILE A 198 11.00 16.93 15.93
CA ILE A 198 10.67 15.88 14.97
C ILE A 198 10.28 14.64 15.76
N ARG A 199 9.01 14.27 15.72
CA ARG A 199 8.45 13.23 16.59
C ARG A 199 7.67 12.19 15.81
N THR A 200 8.02 10.93 16.03
CA THR A 200 7.29 9.77 15.52
C THR A 200 6.66 8.98 16.67
N SER A 201 5.50 8.39 16.39
CA SER A 201 4.80 7.48 17.29
C SER A 201 5.46 6.10 17.35
N TYR A 202 4.91 5.21 18.17
CA TYR A 202 5.45 3.85 18.35
C TYR A 202 5.38 3.02 17.06
N GLY A 203 6.33 2.12 16.86
CA GLY A 203 6.39 1.28 15.66
C GLY A 203 5.15 0.41 15.49
N TRP A 204 4.52 0.47 14.31
CA TRP A 204 3.29 -0.30 14.05
C TRP A 204 3.60 -1.75 13.69
N GLY A 205 2.76 -2.66 14.19
CA GLY A 205 2.70 -4.03 13.68
C GLY A 205 2.33 -4.04 12.19
N GLY A 206 2.87 -5.01 11.47
CA GLY A 206 2.56 -5.16 10.05
C GLY A 206 1.08 -5.48 9.82
N ARG A 207 0.55 -5.07 8.66
CA ARG A 207 -0.86 -5.36 8.32
C ARG A 207 -1.05 -6.87 8.23
N GLY A 208 -2.10 -7.37 8.88
CA GLY A 208 -2.52 -8.77 8.70
C GLY A 208 -2.87 -9.05 7.23
N GLY A 209 -2.73 -10.30 6.82
CA GLY A 209 -3.07 -10.72 5.46
C GLY A 209 -4.52 -10.36 5.10
N GLU A 210 -4.71 -9.93 3.85
CA GLU A 210 -6.03 -9.51 3.37
C GLU A 210 -7.05 -10.66 3.47
N LYS A 211 -8.21 -10.35 4.05
CA LYS A 211 -9.28 -11.33 4.22
C LYS A 211 -9.89 -11.67 2.87
N TRP A 212 -10.23 -12.95 2.67
CA TRP A 212 -11.01 -13.36 1.51
C TRP A 212 -12.39 -12.68 1.50
N PRO A 213 -12.91 -12.29 0.32
CA PRO A 213 -14.28 -11.78 0.19
C PRO A 213 -15.31 -12.78 0.74
N TRP A 214 -16.43 -12.26 1.24
CA TRP A 214 -17.55 -13.07 1.70
C TRP A 214 -18.44 -13.50 0.50
N PRO A 215 -19.00 -14.73 0.47
CA PRO A 215 -18.82 -15.80 1.45
C PRO A 215 -17.46 -16.50 1.31
N ASN A 216 -16.74 -16.63 2.42
CA ASN A 216 -15.45 -17.33 2.48
C ASN A 216 -15.64 -18.79 2.93
N GLN A 217 -16.35 -19.57 2.13
CA GLN A 217 -16.58 -21.00 2.32
C GLN A 217 -16.11 -21.76 1.08
N ALA A 218 -15.58 -22.97 1.28
CA ALA A 218 -15.33 -23.88 0.17
C ALA A 218 -16.65 -24.47 -0.34
N ALA A 219 -16.71 -24.89 -1.60
CA ALA A 219 -17.91 -25.50 -2.16
C ALA A 219 -18.10 -26.92 -1.60
N ASP A 220 -19.30 -27.20 -1.10
CA ASP A 220 -19.73 -28.55 -0.71
C ASP A 220 -19.78 -29.47 -1.93
N GLY A 221 -19.66 -30.79 -1.71
CA GLY A 221 -19.83 -31.78 -2.75
C GLY A 221 -21.31 -32.04 -3.04
N PRO A 222 -21.74 -32.17 -4.31
CA PRO A 222 -23.10 -32.60 -4.63
C PRO A 222 -23.38 -34.02 -4.14
N ASP A 223 -24.64 -34.25 -3.78
CA ASP A 223 -25.18 -35.54 -3.38
C ASP A 223 -24.99 -36.64 -4.44
N GLY A 224 -25.07 -37.89 -3.98
CA GLY A 224 -25.08 -39.07 -4.84
C GLY A 224 -26.38 -39.18 -5.66
N GLN A 225 -26.34 -40.00 -6.71
CA GLN A 225 -27.49 -40.25 -7.59
C GLN A 225 -28.10 -41.63 -7.30
N TYR A 226 -29.43 -41.72 -7.40
CA TYR A 226 -30.13 -42.99 -7.29
C TYR A 226 -29.75 -43.95 -8.42
N GLY A 227 -29.62 -45.23 -8.11
CA GLY A 227 -29.52 -46.30 -9.11
C GLY A 227 -30.86 -46.62 -9.74
N GLY A 228 -30.82 -47.37 -10.85
CA GLY A 228 -32.01 -47.78 -11.58
C GLY A 228 -32.91 -48.72 -10.79
N HIS A 229 -34.23 -48.59 -10.98
CA HIS A 229 -35.21 -49.48 -10.38
C HIS A 229 -35.03 -50.92 -10.88
N ALA A 230 -35.18 -51.88 -9.96
CA ALA A 230 -35.14 -53.31 -10.27
C ALA A 230 -36.08 -53.68 -11.43
N CYS A 231 -35.71 -54.71 -12.17
CA CYS A 231 -36.50 -55.32 -13.25
C CYS A 231 -36.76 -54.43 -14.47
N SER A 232 -36.25 -53.20 -14.50
CA SER A 232 -36.41 -52.25 -15.61
C SER A 232 -35.69 -52.69 -16.89
N ALA A 233 -34.46 -53.19 -16.78
CA ALA A 233 -33.59 -53.59 -17.88
C ALA A 233 -32.89 -54.94 -17.61
N ALA A 234 -32.10 -55.44 -18.56
CA ALA A 234 -31.27 -56.63 -18.35
C ALA A 234 -30.07 -56.31 -17.43
N THR A 235 -29.32 -55.27 -17.79
CA THR A 235 -28.42 -54.56 -16.88
C THR A 235 -29.13 -53.30 -16.40
N VAL A 236 -29.35 -53.19 -15.10
CA VAL A 236 -29.93 -52.00 -14.47
C VAL A 236 -28.77 -51.14 -13.96
N PRO A 237 -28.54 -49.94 -14.52
CA PRO A 237 -27.38 -49.13 -14.17
C PRO A 237 -27.48 -48.63 -12.71
N GLY A 238 -26.38 -48.67 -11.99
CA GLY A 238 -26.20 -47.94 -10.74
C GLY A 238 -26.07 -46.43 -10.99
N GLY A 239 -26.13 -45.66 -9.90
CA GLY A 239 -26.05 -44.21 -9.94
C GLY A 239 -24.75 -43.73 -10.60
N ALA A 240 -24.84 -42.69 -11.44
CA ALA A 240 -23.66 -42.07 -12.03
C ALA A 240 -22.84 -41.34 -10.95
N ALA A 241 -21.51 -41.38 -11.06
CA ALA A 241 -20.61 -40.70 -10.14
C ALA A 241 -20.93 -39.19 -10.04
N ALA A 242 -21.13 -38.68 -8.83
CA ALA A 242 -21.19 -37.24 -8.58
C ALA A 242 -19.80 -36.62 -8.77
N GLU A 243 -19.72 -35.41 -9.34
CA GLU A 243 -18.47 -34.66 -9.54
C GLU A 243 -18.52 -33.31 -8.84
N ASN A 244 -17.51 -33.00 -8.04
CA ASN A 244 -17.25 -31.66 -7.51
C ASN A 244 -15.99 -31.06 -8.17
N ARG A 245 -16.14 -29.96 -8.91
CA ARG A 245 -15.04 -29.29 -9.63
C ARG A 245 -14.43 -28.18 -8.77
N CYS A 246 -13.50 -28.56 -7.91
CA CYS A 246 -12.86 -27.61 -7.00
C CYS A 246 -11.91 -26.64 -7.71
N GLU A 247 -12.01 -25.36 -7.33
CA GLU A 247 -10.99 -24.35 -7.66
C GLU A 247 -9.60 -24.85 -7.21
N GLY A 248 -8.59 -24.76 -8.08
CA GLY A 248 -7.26 -25.29 -7.81
C GLY A 248 -6.98 -26.65 -8.49
N GLY A 249 -7.97 -27.25 -9.16
CA GLY A 249 -7.74 -28.18 -10.27
C GLY A 249 -7.79 -29.67 -9.95
N MET A 250 -7.83 -30.08 -8.68
CA MET A 250 -8.20 -31.44 -8.31
C MET A 250 -9.72 -31.52 -8.06
N PRO A 251 -10.50 -32.23 -8.89
CA PRO A 251 -11.90 -32.52 -8.60
C PRO A 251 -12.02 -33.62 -7.53
N SER A 252 -13.21 -33.72 -6.93
CA SER A 252 -13.63 -34.87 -6.13
C SER A 252 -14.75 -35.62 -6.85
N PHE A 253 -14.75 -36.95 -6.77
CA PHE A 253 -15.75 -37.80 -7.41
C PHE A 253 -16.33 -38.80 -6.41
N GLY A 254 -17.66 -38.89 -6.37
CA GLY A 254 -18.33 -40.02 -5.73
C GLY A 254 -18.15 -41.32 -6.52
N GLY A 255 -18.20 -42.45 -5.84
CA GLY A 255 -18.16 -43.77 -6.47
C GLY A 255 -19.44 -44.06 -7.26
N LYS A 256 -19.30 -44.57 -8.50
CA LYS A 256 -20.41 -45.12 -9.30
C LYS A 256 -21.14 -46.20 -8.49
N GLY A 257 -22.47 -46.21 -8.52
CA GLY A 257 -23.24 -47.34 -7.98
C GLY A 257 -22.98 -48.62 -8.78
N GLY A 258 -23.04 -49.78 -8.11
CA GLY A 258 -22.94 -51.07 -8.77
C GLY A 258 -24.16 -51.35 -9.64
N ASP A 259 -23.96 -51.85 -10.85
CA ASP A 259 -25.06 -52.24 -11.74
C ASP A 259 -25.69 -53.57 -11.26
N GLY A 260 -26.99 -53.74 -11.48
CA GLY A 260 -27.72 -54.99 -11.21
C GLY A 260 -27.89 -55.83 -12.48
N MET A 261 -27.62 -57.14 -12.41
CA MET A 261 -27.79 -58.10 -13.52
C MET A 261 -28.77 -59.22 -13.13
N PRO A 262 -29.22 -60.08 -14.07
CA PRO A 262 -30.19 -61.12 -13.75
C PRO A 262 -29.60 -62.17 -12.81
N ASP A 263 -28.38 -62.63 -13.10
CA ASP A 263 -27.71 -63.70 -12.34
C ASP A 263 -26.61 -63.18 -11.38
N GLY A 264 -26.31 -61.88 -11.39
CA GLY A 264 -25.20 -61.27 -10.64
C GLY A 264 -25.39 -59.77 -10.38
N ALA A 265 -24.38 -59.13 -9.80
CA ALA A 265 -24.35 -57.69 -9.53
C ALA A 265 -22.90 -57.19 -9.49
N GLU A 266 -22.67 -55.89 -9.73
CA GLU A 266 -21.38 -55.24 -9.56
C GLU A 266 -21.20 -54.63 -8.16
N ASP A 267 -19.97 -54.66 -7.65
CA ASP A 267 -19.59 -53.88 -6.47
C ASP A 267 -19.62 -52.38 -6.83
N GLY A 268 -19.97 -51.52 -5.88
CA GLY A 268 -19.90 -50.07 -6.04
C GLY A 268 -18.46 -49.57 -6.21
N GLY A 269 -18.30 -48.46 -6.90
CA GLY A 269 -17.01 -47.78 -7.02
C GLY A 269 -16.59 -47.09 -5.72
N THR A 270 -15.29 -46.97 -5.51
CA THR A 270 -14.69 -46.14 -4.46
C THR A 270 -14.60 -44.68 -4.94
N GLY A 271 -15.01 -43.72 -4.12
CA GLY A 271 -14.86 -42.30 -4.41
C GLY A 271 -13.41 -41.81 -4.31
N SER A 272 -13.12 -40.70 -4.98
CA SER A 272 -11.77 -40.13 -5.13
C SER A 272 -11.77 -38.61 -4.90
N PRO A 273 -10.61 -37.95 -4.66
CA PRO A 273 -9.28 -38.52 -4.47
C PRO A 273 -9.21 -39.47 -3.26
N ALA A 274 -8.30 -40.44 -3.27
CA ALA A 274 -8.09 -41.30 -2.11
C ALA A 274 -7.57 -40.47 -0.93
N ALA A 275 -8.14 -40.67 0.26
CA ALA A 275 -7.69 -39.99 1.47
C ALA A 275 -6.22 -40.32 1.78
N SER A 276 -5.47 -39.31 2.26
CA SER A 276 -4.03 -39.44 2.57
C SER A 276 -3.70 -40.43 3.70
N ASN A 277 -4.73 -40.82 4.47
CA ASN A 277 -4.68 -41.81 5.52
C ASN A 277 -5.85 -42.78 5.27
N PRO A 278 -5.64 -44.11 5.16
CA PRO A 278 -6.67 -45.06 4.76
C PRO A 278 -7.68 -45.34 5.90
N THR A 279 -8.55 -44.36 6.15
CA THR A 279 -9.87 -44.62 6.73
C THR A 279 -10.75 -45.37 5.71
N SER A 280 -11.80 -46.07 6.17
CA SER A 280 -12.75 -46.75 5.27
C SER A 280 -13.60 -45.80 4.43
N THR A 281 -13.47 -44.48 4.63
CA THR A 281 -14.14 -43.43 3.87
C THR A 281 -14.11 -43.67 2.36
N GLY A 282 -15.20 -43.31 1.71
CA GLY A 282 -15.37 -43.37 0.26
C GLY A 282 -15.34 -44.77 -0.37
N ARG A 283 -15.18 -45.86 0.40
CA ARG A 283 -15.12 -47.22 -0.12
C ARG A 283 -16.46 -47.65 -0.74
N GLY A 284 -16.42 -48.23 -1.93
CA GLY A 284 -17.60 -48.83 -2.56
C GLY A 284 -18.14 -50.04 -1.80
N GLY A 285 -19.46 -50.13 -1.71
CA GLY A 285 -20.20 -51.23 -1.09
C GLY A 285 -20.22 -52.47 -1.99
N ARG A 286 -20.24 -53.66 -1.38
CA ARG A 286 -20.25 -54.94 -2.12
C ARG A 286 -21.59 -55.19 -2.80
N ALA A 287 -21.52 -55.79 -3.98
CA ALA A 287 -22.68 -56.35 -4.67
C ALA A 287 -23.32 -57.48 -3.87
N GLU A 288 -24.59 -57.75 -4.14
CA GLU A 288 -25.25 -58.97 -3.68
C GLU A 288 -24.57 -60.23 -4.26
N ARG A 289 -24.28 -61.20 -3.39
CA ARG A 289 -23.68 -62.49 -3.71
C ARG A 289 -24.52 -63.62 -3.10
N GLU A 290 -24.18 -64.87 -3.43
CA GLU A 290 -24.85 -66.02 -2.84
C GLU A 290 -24.72 -66.01 -1.30
N ASN A 291 -25.86 -65.87 -0.61
CA ASN A 291 -26.00 -65.69 0.84
C ASN A 291 -25.49 -64.36 1.44
N PHE A 292 -25.19 -63.34 0.64
CA PHE A 292 -24.80 -62.00 1.12
C PHE A 292 -25.58 -60.91 0.37
N GLY A 293 -26.32 -60.07 1.10
CA GLY A 293 -26.99 -58.90 0.53
C GLY A 293 -26.01 -57.84 0.03
N CYS A 294 -26.48 -56.91 -0.79
CA CYS A 294 -25.70 -55.73 -1.19
C CYS A 294 -25.39 -54.84 0.03
N GLU A 295 -24.17 -54.30 0.08
CA GLU A 295 -23.73 -53.35 1.11
C GLU A 295 -23.80 -51.91 0.56
N GLN A 296 -24.07 -50.94 1.45
CA GLN A 296 -23.93 -49.52 1.14
C GLN A 296 -22.44 -49.15 0.99
N GLY A 297 -22.15 -48.07 0.25
CA GLY A 297 -20.83 -47.45 0.26
C GLY A 297 -20.57 -46.68 1.55
N ASP A 298 -19.29 -46.53 1.89
CA ASP A 298 -18.84 -45.70 3.00
C ASP A 298 -18.91 -44.20 2.66
N HIS A 299 -19.18 -43.37 3.67
CA HIS A 299 -19.34 -41.92 3.50
C HIS A 299 -18.04 -41.26 2.99
N GLY A 300 -18.18 -40.15 2.25
CA GLY A 300 -17.05 -39.32 1.83
C GLY A 300 -16.43 -38.53 2.99
N SER A 301 -15.48 -37.66 2.67
CA SER A 301 -14.89 -36.72 3.62
C SER A 301 -15.07 -35.26 3.17
N ASP A 302 -14.99 -34.36 4.14
CA ASP A 302 -14.83 -32.94 3.90
C ASP A 302 -13.48 -32.63 3.24
N GLY A 303 -13.38 -31.46 2.63
CA GLY A 303 -12.10 -30.92 2.15
C GLY A 303 -11.24 -30.42 3.31
N ASN A 304 -9.91 -30.58 3.18
CA ASN A 304 -8.98 -30.06 4.18
C ASN A 304 -8.99 -28.52 4.21
N PRO A 305 -8.77 -27.89 5.38
CA PRO A 305 -8.57 -26.45 5.44
C PRO A 305 -7.32 -26.03 4.67
N GLY A 306 -7.32 -24.78 4.18
CA GLY A 306 -6.11 -24.16 3.64
C GLY A 306 -5.09 -23.84 4.73
N ALA A 307 -3.81 -23.85 4.38
CA ALA A 307 -2.75 -23.43 5.30
C ALA A 307 -2.86 -21.94 5.63
N VAL A 308 -2.38 -21.55 6.81
CA VAL A 308 -2.26 -20.13 7.16
C VAL A 308 -1.22 -19.44 6.28
N GLY A 309 -1.43 -18.16 6.00
CA GLY A 309 -0.41 -17.33 5.35
C GLY A 309 0.79 -17.13 6.26
N ALA A 310 1.97 -16.96 5.67
CA ALA A 310 3.18 -16.70 6.43
C ALA A 310 3.12 -15.31 7.11
N ILE A 311 3.87 -15.16 8.20
CA ILE A 311 4.02 -13.88 8.90
C ILE A 311 4.95 -12.94 8.12
N GLY A 312 4.72 -11.63 8.24
CA GLY A 312 5.52 -10.60 7.58
C GLY A 312 6.93 -10.52 8.16
N GLU A 313 7.93 -10.99 7.42
CA GLU A 313 9.33 -11.05 7.84
C GLU A 313 10.27 -10.28 6.91
N GLY A 314 11.44 -9.90 7.43
CA GLY A 314 12.52 -9.27 6.68
C GLY A 314 12.64 -7.76 6.86
N ILE A 315 13.74 -7.22 6.35
CA ILE A 315 14.27 -5.88 6.69
C ILE A 315 13.59 -4.70 5.96
N GLY A 316 12.65 -4.97 5.04
CA GLY A 316 12.00 -3.95 4.19
C GLY A 316 13.00 -3.09 3.40
N ARG A 317 12.57 -1.89 3.00
CA ARG A 317 13.44 -0.88 2.35
C ARG A 317 12.88 0.53 2.53
N ILE A 318 13.77 1.52 2.40
CA ILE A 318 13.42 2.94 2.30
C ILE A 318 13.53 3.36 0.83
N THR A 319 12.56 4.13 0.34
CA THR A 319 12.51 4.68 -1.03
C THR A 319 12.15 6.17 -0.99
N GLU A 320 12.17 6.84 -2.15
CA GLU A 320 11.73 8.24 -2.30
C GLU A 320 10.25 8.49 -1.90
N ARG A 321 9.49 7.44 -1.56
CA ARG A 321 8.13 7.50 -1.02
C ARG A 321 8.04 7.11 0.46
N GLY A 322 9.15 6.87 1.13
CA GLY A 322 9.21 6.46 2.54
C GLY A 322 9.49 4.96 2.73
N TRP A 323 8.84 4.35 3.73
CA TRP A 323 9.04 2.94 4.08
C TRP A 323 8.21 1.99 3.20
N GLU A 324 8.85 0.95 2.67
CA GLU A 324 8.22 -0.16 1.97
C GLU A 324 8.55 -1.48 2.69
N GLY A 325 7.55 -2.05 3.36
CA GLY A 325 7.62 -3.42 3.90
C GLY A 325 7.42 -4.49 2.83
N GLY A 326 7.94 -5.69 3.09
CA GLY A 326 7.58 -6.89 2.32
C GLY A 326 6.13 -7.34 2.56
N LYS A 327 5.65 -8.22 1.68
CA LYS A 327 4.49 -9.08 1.93
C LYS A 327 4.97 -10.53 1.98
N ALA A 328 4.57 -11.27 3.00
CA ALA A 328 4.85 -12.68 3.14
C ALA A 328 4.07 -13.54 2.12
N GLY A 329 4.47 -14.80 2.00
CA GLY A 329 3.78 -15.79 1.17
C GLY A 329 2.34 -16.04 1.63
N ASP A 330 1.43 -16.14 0.68
CA ASP A 330 0.09 -16.66 0.93
C ASP A 330 0.17 -18.17 1.22
N GLY A 331 -0.71 -18.67 2.08
CA GLY A 331 -0.78 -20.06 2.46
C GLY A 331 -1.31 -20.93 1.32
N GLU A 332 -0.90 -22.21 1.32
CA GLU A 332 -1.37 -23.19 0.34
C GLU A 332 -2.88 -23.47 0.48
N ARG A 333 -3.51 -23.81 -0.64
CA ARG A 333 -4.92 -24.26 -0.66
C ARG A 333 -5.02 -25.67 -0.08
N GLY A 334 -6.07 -25.93 0.69
CA GLY A 334 -6.38 -27.26 1.18
C GLY A 334 -6.77 -28.22 0.05
N THR A 335 -6.64 -29.52 0.29
CA THR A 335 -7.02 -30.56 -0.68
C THR A 335 -8.53 -30.82 -0.66
N PRO A 336 -9.16 -31.20 -1.79
CA PRO A 336 -10.51 -31.76 -1.79
C PRO A 336 -10.62 -32.99 -0.90
N GLY A 337 -11.82 -33.23 -0.38
CA GLY A 337 -12.18 -34.43 0.34
C GLY A 337 -12.44 -35.61 -0.61
N GLN A 338 -12.37 -36.81 -0.09
CA GLN A 338 -12.71 -38.04 -0.81
C GLN A 338 -14.22 -38.12 -1.03
N GLY A 339 -14.68 -38.42 -2.25
CA GLY A 339 -16.11 -38.72 -2.47
C GLY A 339 -16.58 -39.99 -1.75
N GLY A 340 -17.87 -40.07 -1.46
CA GLY A 340 -18.50 -41.27 -0.90
C GLY A 340 -18.42 -42.47 -1.85
N GLY A 341 -18.49 -43.68 -1.33
CA GLY A 341 -18.57 -44.90 -2.12
C GLY A 341 -19.96 -45.10 -2.72
N GLY A 342 -20.04 -45.72 -3.90
CA GLY A 342 -21.30 -46.23 -4.42
C GLY A 342 -21.76 -47.46 -3.65
N GLY A 343 -23.06 -47.67 -3.52
CA GLY A 343 -23.62 -48.94 -3.04
C GLY A 343 -23.49 -50.04 -4.09
N GLY A 344 -23.42 -51.30 -3.67
CA GLY A 344 -23.43 -52.44 -4.58
C GLY A 344 -24.78 -52.66 -5.25
N GLY A 345 -24.77 -53.29 -6.43
CA GLY A 345 -25.99 -53.70 -7.12
C GLY A 345 -26.67 -54.92 -6.48
N GLN A 346 -27.91 -55.18 -6.89
CA GLN A 346 -28.67 -56.38 -6.54
C GLN A 346 -28.83 -57.33 -7.73
N ARG A 347 -29.01 -58.60 -7.43
CA ARG A 347 -29.33 -59.65 -8.41
C ARG A 347 -30.81 -59.57 -8.78
N GLY A 348 -31.18 -60.12 -9.93
CA GLY A 348 -32.55 -60.09 -10.43
C GLY A 348 -33.05 -61.48 -10.79
N GLY A 349 -33.31 -61.67 -12.07
CA GLY A 349 -33.72 -62.95 -12.63
C GLY A 349 -35.11 -63.38 -12.18
N PHE A 350 -35.40 -64.68 -12.36
CA PHE A 350 -36.75 -65.19 -12.18
C PHE A 350 -37.27 -65.06 -10.73
N ALA A 351 -36.39 -65.20 -9.73
CA ALA A 351 -36.77 -65.19 -8.32
C ALA A 351 -37.24 -63.81 -7.81
N LEU A 352 -36.66 -62.71 -8.32
CA LEU A 352 -36.97 -61.34 -7.90
C LEU A 352 -37.86 -60.59 -8.91
N CYS A 353 -37.66 -60.82 -10.21
CA CYS A 353 -38.35 -60.10 -11.28
C CYS A 353 -39.46 -60.91 -11.97
N GLY A 354 -39.64 -62.20 -11.65
CA GLY A 354 -40.56 -63.09 -12.37
C GLY A 354 -40.15 -63.42 -13.81
N VAL A 355 -39.03 -62.88 -14.29
CA VAL A 355 -38.47 -63.08 -15.63
C VAL A 355 -36.94 -63.23 -15.55
N ALA A 356 -36.39 -64.26 -16.19
CA ALA A 356 -34.98 -64.62 -16.07
C ALA A 356 -34.00 -63.61 -16.70
N THR A 357 -34.48 -62.67 -17.53
CA THR A 357 -33.62 -61.76 -18.32
C THR A 357 -33.51 -60.35 -17.77
N LYS A 358 -34.07 -60.06 -16.59
CA LYS A 358 -34.08 -58.71 -15.98
C LYS A 358 -33.16 -58.65 -14.76
N GLY A 359 -32.43 -57.55 -14.62
CA GLY A 359 -31.52 -57.31 -13.49
C GLY A 359 -32.22 -56.81 -12.23
N GLY A 360 -31.52 -56.94 -11.10
CA GLY A 360 -31.95 -56.36 -9.81
C GLY A 360 -31.84 -54.84 -9.78
N ALA A 361 -31.99 -54.23 -8.60
CA ALA A 361 -31.78 -52.80 -8.45
C ALA A 361 -30.31 -52.42 -8.69
N GLY A 362 -30.08 -51.28 -9.35
CA GLY A 362 -28.77 -50.65 -9.37
C GLY A 362 -28.50 -49.96 -8.02
N GLY A 363 -27.27 -50.04 -7.51
CA GLY A 363 -26.86 -49.30 -6.33
C GLY A 363 -26.85 -47.79 -6.56
N GLY A 364 -27.09 -46.98 -5.53
CA GLY A 364 -26.87 -45.53 -5.62
C GLY A 364 -25.38 -45.19 -5.69
N SER A 365 -25.01 -44.08 -6.33
CA SER A 365 -23.65 -43.54 -6.22
C SER A 365 -23.44 -42.80 -4.91
N GLY A 366 -22.18 -42.69 -4.50
CA GLY A 366 -21.80 -41.76 -3.44
C GLY A 366 -21.84 -40.31 -3.92
N GLY A 367 -22.02 -39.38 -2.99
CA GLY A 367 -21.79 -37.95 -3.25
C GLY A 367 -20.32 -37.63 -3.45
N ALA A 368 -20.00 -36.50 -4.07
CA ALA A 368 -18.62 -36.04 -4.16
C ALA A 368 -18.16 -35.43 -2.81
N GLY A 369 -16.85 -35.37 -2.59
CA GLY A 369 -16.28 -34.74 -1.39
C GLY A 369 -16.31 -33.21 -1.47
N GLY A 370 -16.24 -32.57 -0.31
CA GLY A 370 -16.15 -31.11 -0.22
C GLY A 370 -14.83 -30.57 -0.75
N CYS A 371 -14.82 -29.32 -1.23
CA CYS A 371 -13.59 -28.67 -1.69
C CYS A 371 -12.70 -28.21 -0.54
N GLY A 372 -11.39 -28.18 -0.78
CA GLY A 372 -10.44 -27.67 0.19
C GLY A 372 -10.50 -26.15 0.35
N GLY A 373 -10.27 -25.68 1.58
CA GLY A 373 -10.29 -24.25 1.92
C GLY A 373 -9.20 -23.47 1.20
N ARG A 374 -9.46 -22.19 0.88
CA ARG A 374 -8.41 -21.28 0.40
C ARG A 374 -7.41 -21.01 1.52
N GLY A 375 -6.11 -20.95 1.21
CA GLY A 375 -5.08 -20.59 2.18
C GLY A 375 -5.22 -19.14 2.65
N GLY A 376 -4.77 -18.85 3.88
CA GLY A 376 -4.76 -17.49 4.41
C GLY A 376 -3.75 -16.62 3.65
N ARG A 377 -4.04 -15.33 3.46
CA ARG A 377 -3.07 -14.43 2.81
C ARG A 377 -1.93 -14.08 3.78
N GLY A 378 -0.73 -13.89 3.25
CA GLY A 378 0.47 -13.54 4.01
C GLY A 378 0.40 -12.13 4.59
N GLY A 379 0.97 -11.96 5.79
CA GLY A 379 1.07 -10.66 6.45
C GLY A 379 2.11 -9.72 5.81
N GLY A 380 1.97 -8.42 6.06
CA GLY A 380 2.98 -7.42 5.75
C GLY A 380 3.99 -7.26 6.89
N ASN A 381 5.16 -6.71 6.59
CA ASN A 381 6.21 -6.46 7.60
C ASN A 381 5.80 -5.36 8.60
N GLY A 382 6.42 -5.39 9.79
CA GLY A 382 6.35 -4.30 10.75
C GLY A 382 6.86 -2.97 10.18
N HIS A 383 6.44 -1.89 10.81
CA HIS A 383 6.79 -0.52 10.45
C HIS A 383 7.87 0.02 11.40
N PRO A 384 9.00 0.53 10.89
CA PRO A 384 10.02 1.17 11.73
C PRO A 384 9.52 2.53 12.22
N THR A 385 10.23 3.10 13.18
CA THR A 385 10.01 4.44 13.73
C THR A 385 11.27 5.28 13.48
N ILE A 386 11.18 6.26 12.58
CA ILE A 386 12.33 7.01 12.06
C ILE A 386 12.00 8.50 12.03
N GLY A 387 12.70 9.32 12.82
CA GLY A 387 12.46 10.77 12.83
C GLY A 387 12.70 11.42 11.46
N ILE A 388 13.90 11.22 10.89
CA ILE A 388 14.33 11.81 9.61
C ILE A 388 14.93 10.73 8.71
N VAL A 389 14.48 10.66 7.46
CA VAL A 389 15.12 9.93 6.38
C VAL A 389 15.75 10.94 5.42
N ALA A 390 17.00 10.71 5.03
CA ALA A 390 17.68 11.49 3.99
C ALA A 390 18.25 10.54 2.93
N LEU A 391 17.78 10.68 1.69
CA LEU A 391 18.24 9.92 0.52
C LEU A 391 19.04 10.87 -0.35
N HIS A 392 20.33 10.58 -0.58
CA HIS A 392 21.25 11.36 -1.44
C HIS A 392 21.07 12.89 -1.35
N ALA A 393 20.89 13.40 -0.14
CA ALA A 393 20.55 14.78 0.16
C ALA A 393 21.45 15.34 1.26
N LYS A 394 21.48 16.67 1.38
CA LYS A 394 22.22 17.36 2.45
C LYS A 394 21.24 17.87 3.51
N VAL A 395 21.35 17.33 4.72
CA VAL A 395 20.54 17.75 5.87
C VAL A 395 21.44 18.34 6.95
N THR A 396 21.15 19.58 7.35
CA THR A 396 21.70 20.20 8.58
C THR A 396 20.63 20.14 9.66
N VAL A 397 20.97 19.72 10.89
CA VAL A 397 20.05 19.76 12.03
C VAL A 397 20.71 20.54 13.18
N ARG A 398 20.02 21.55 13.74
CA ARG A 398 20.51 22.35 14.89
C ARG A 398 19.38 22.64 15.86
N ASP A 399 19.70 22.65 17.16
CA ASP A 399 18.80 22.99 18.27
C ASP A 399 17.45 22.24 18.23
N THR A 400 17.44 21.06 17.61
CA THR A 400 16.23 20.33 17.22
C THR A 400 16.19 19.00 17.97
N HIS A 401 15.03 18.68 18.55
CA HIS A 401 14.79 17.45 19.27
C HIS A 401 14.23 16.40 18.30
N ILE A 402 14.84 15.22 18.24
CA ILE A 402 14.34 14.09 17.45
C ILE A 402 13.90 13.01 18.44
N ILE A 403 12.61 12.67 18.44
CA ILE A 403 11.98 11.76 19.42
C ILE A 403 11.30 10.62 18.67
N THR A 404 11.81 9.41 18.86
CA THR A 404 11.23 8.15 18.40
C THR A 404 10.74 7.36 19.62
N LEU A 405 9.48 6.91 19.61
CA LEU A 405 8.85 6.20 20.73
C LEU A 405 8.82 4.67 20.56
#